data_AF-A0A832MG79-F1
#
_entry.id   AF-A0A832MG79-F1
#
_cell.length_a   1.000
_cell.length_b   1.000
_cell.length_c   1.000
_cell.angle_alpha   90.00
_cell.angle_beta   90.00
_cell.angle_gamma   90.00
#
_symmetry.space_group_name_H-M   'P 1'
#
loop_
_entity.id
_entity.type
_entity.pdbx_description
1 polymer ?
#
loop_
_entity_poly.entity_id
_entity_poly.type
_entity_poly.pdbx_seq_one_letter_code
_entity_poly.pdbx_strand_id
1 'polypeptide(L)'
;MLLSSNTSGKMSSEKSSQADWAHPDCFARRHIGPRPEEMEEMARACGFQSVAAFIEAAVPENIRSSKPLNLPPALGEAQALAGLRALASQNQIFRSYLGMGYYDCITPPVIQRNIFENPAWYTPYTPYQAEISQGRLEMLLNFQTMVCELTGLEVANASLLDEPTAAAEAMMLCHRVKDAEGTHVFFVSDTCHPRTIEVVKTRAKALGIEIAVGDFRAFQ
;
A
#
# COMPACT_ATOMS: atom_id res chain seq x y z
N MET A 1 -64.95 61.72 7.95
CA MET A 1 -65.84 60.63 8.40
C MET A 1 -65.08 59.32 8.22
N LEU A 2 -64.79 58.64 9.34
CA LEU A 2 -64.64 57.19 9.58
C LEU A 2 -64.16 56.34 8.37
N LEU A 3 -63.04 55.61 8.44
CA LEU A 3 -62.89 54.42 9.28
C LEU A 3 -61.41 54.05 9.50
N SER A 4 -61.16 53.56 10.72
CA SER A 4 -59.96 52.89 11.21
C SER A 4 -59.72 51.51 10.60
N SER A 5 -58.47 51.10 10.43
CA SER A 5 -58.01 49.81 10.95
C SER A 5 -56.48 49.76 11.05
N ASN A 6 -56.07 49.20 12.18
CA ASN A 6 -54.74 49.08 12.73
C ASN A 6 -54.27 47.65 12.47
N THR A 7 -53.08 47.43 11.91
CA THR A 7 -52.35 46.18 12.07
C THR A 7 -50.86 46.37 11.81
N SER A 8 -50.12 46.54 12.91
CA SER A 8 -48.67 46.39 12.97
C SER A 8 -48.28 44.94 12.62
N GLY A 9 -47.83 44.73 11.38
CA GLY A 9 -47.21 43.48 10.95
C GLY A 9 -45.78 43.39 11.47
N LYS A 10 -45.56 42.61 12.53
CA LYS A 10 -44.23 42.08 12.87
C LYS A 10 -43.76 41.22 11.69
N MET A 11 -42.74 41.66 10.95
CA MET A 11 -41.95 40.74 10.12
C MET A 11 -41.17 39.82 11.05
N SER A 12 -41.71 38.63 11.29
CA SER A 12 -40.92 37.49 11.73
C SER A 12 -40.00 37.10 10.58
N SER A 13 -38.70 37.32 10.76
CA SER A 13 -37.68 36.77 9.87
C SER A 13 -37.70 35.24 10.00
N GLU A 14 -38.50 34.58 9.17
CA GLU A 14 -38.34 33.16 8.91
C GLU A 14 -36.99 33.00 8.20
N LYS A 15 -35.96 32.65 8.99
CA LYS A 15 -34.74 32.06 8.44
C LYS A 15 -35.20 30.77 7.77
N SER A 16 -35.39 30.83 6.45
CA SER A 16 -35.45 29.65 5.59
C SER A 16 -34.34 28.71 6.03
N SER A 17 -34.71 27.57 6.61
CA SER A 17 -33.78 26.50 6.93
C SER A 17 -33.21 26.05 5.60
N GLN A 18 -32.02 26.53 5.28
CA GLN A 18 -31.24 26.04 4.16
C GLN A 18 -31.08 24.54 4.43
N ALA A 19 -31.89 23.73 3.74
CA ALA A 19 -31.80 22.28 3.86
C ALA A 19 -30.34 21.92 3.59
N ASP A 20 -29.71 21.22 4.52
CA ASP A 20 -28.36 20.67 4.36
C ASP A 20 -28.42 19.66 3.21
N TRP A 21 -28.21 20.14 1.99
CA TRP A 21 -28.07 19.30 0.81
C TRP A 21 -26.70 18.63 0.88
N ALA A 22 -26.60 17.60 1.72
CA ALA A 22 -25.43 16.74 1.74
C ALA A 22 -25.25 16.13 0.35
N HIS A 23 -24.03 16.23 -0.19
CA HIS A 23 -23.70 15.67 -1.49
C HIS A 23 -23.96 14.15 -1.45
N PRO A 24 -24.66 13.55 -2.44
CA PRO A 24 -25.09 12.15 -2.37
C PRO A 24 -23.95 11.13 -2.53
N ASP A 25 -22.73 11.59 -2.78
CA ASP A 25 -21.55 10.76 -2.97
C ASP A 25 -21.12 10.11 -1.65
N CYS A 26 -21.18 8.79 -1.63
CA CYS A 26 -20.74 7.96 -0.51
C CYS A 26 -19.90 6.81 -1.08
N PHE A 27 -18.59 6.90 -0.92
CA PHE A 27 -17.64 5.92 -1.45
C PHE A 27 -17.95 4.49 -0.98
N ALA A 28 -18.47 4.32 0.25
CA ALA A 28 -18.86 3.01 0.77
C ALA A 28 -19.86 2.27 -0.14
N ARG A 29 -20.75 2.99 -0.84
CA ARG A 29 -21.70 2.39 -1.81
C ARG A 29 -21.04 1.96 -3.13
N ARG A 30 -19.84 2.43 -3.43
CA ARG A 30 -19.02 1.97 -4.58
C ARG A 30 -18.08 0.84 -4.19
N HIS A 31 -17.63 0.84 -2.93
CA HIS A 31 -16.71 -0.14 -2.39
C HIS A 31 -17.39 -1.45 -1.96
N ILE A 32 -18.55 -1.34 -1.28
CA ILE A 32 -19.32 -2.50 -0.82
C ILE A 32 -20.19 -2.98 -2.00
N GLY A 33 -19.94 -4.21 -2.46
CA GLY A 33 -20.69 -4.82 -3.56
C GLY A 33 -22.16 -5.08 -3.24
N PRO A 34 -22.48 -5.86 -2.18
CA PRO A 34 -23.86 -6.16 -1.82
C PRO A 34 -24.62 -4.93 -1.34
N ARG A 35 -25.87 -4.79 -1.80
CA ARG A 35 -26.81 -3.77 -1.33
C ARG A 35 -27.36 -4.13 0.05
N PRO A 36 -27.87 -3.17 0.83
CA PRO A 36 -28.44 -3.44 2.15
C PRO A 36 -29.47 -4.58 2.15
N GLU A 37 -30.37 -4.62 1.17
CA GLU A 37 -31.37 -5.67 1.01
C GLU A 37 -30.75 -7.06 0.73
N GLU A 38 -29.68 -7.10 -0.07
CA GLU A 38 -28.93 -8.33 -0.39
C GLU A 38 -28.15 -8.81 0.84
N MET A 39 -27.56 -7.91 1.61
CA MET A 39 -26.86 -8.24 2.86
C MET A 39 -27.81 -8.90 3.87
N GLU A 40 -29.03 -8.40 4.00
CA GLU A 40 -30.06 -8.96 4.87
C GLU A 40 -30.55 -10.32 4.36
N GLU A 41 -30.67 -10.51 3.04
CA GLU A 41 -31.00 -11.81 2.44
C GLU A 41 -29.90 -12.85 2.67
N MET A 42 -28.64 -12.46 2.49
CA MET A 42 -27.48 -13.31 2.77
C MET A 42 -27.42 -13.71 4.25
N ALA A 43 -27.67 -12.78 5.17
CA ALA A 43 -27.72 -13.09 6.60
C ALA A 43 -28.81 -14.15 6.91
N ARG A 44 -30.00 -14.00 6.32
CA ARG A 44 -31.08 -15.00 6.43
C ARG A 44 -30.71 -16.34 5.83
N ALA A 45 -30.05 -16.37 4.67
CA ALA A 45 -29.56 -17.60 4.07
C ALA A 45 -28.55 -18.34 4.97
N CYS A 46 -27.77 -17.60 5.76
CA CYS A 46 -26.88 -18.14 6.79
C CYS A 46 -27.58 -18.50 8.11
N GLY A 47 -28.91 -18.34 8.22
CA GLY A 47 -29.69 -18.67 9.42
C GLY A 47 -29.79 -17.55 10.46
N PHE A 48 -29.39 -16.32 10.13
CA PHE A 48 -29.44 -15.17 11.04
C PHE A 48 -30.55 -14.19 10.66
N GLN A 49 -31.13 -13.52 11.65
CA GLN A 49 -32.23 -12.56 11.42
C GLN A 49 -31.76 -11.23 10.82
N SER A 50 -30.47 -10.89 10.99
CA SER A 50 -29.85 -9.69 10.45
C SER A 50 -28.32 -9.80 10.40
N VAL A 51 -27.69 -8.87 9.71
CA VAL A 51 -26.21 -8.74 9.73
C VAL A 51 -25.70 -8.49 11.16
N ALA A 52 -26.41 -7.71 11.96
CA ALA A 52 -26.02 -7.44 13.35
C ALA A 52 -25.99 -8.73 14.20
N ALA A 53 -27.02 -9.57 14.08
CA ALA A 53 -27.10 -10.86 14.76
C ALA A 53 -25.98 -11.82 14.29
N PHE A 54 -25.64 -11.80 13.01
CA PHE A 54 -24.50 -12.56 12.47
C PHE A 54 -23.17 -12.12 13.11
N ILE A 55 -22.92 -10.81 13.19
CA ILE A 55 -21.69 -10.27 13.80
C ILE A 55 -21.61 -10.59 15.30
N GLU A 56 -22.72 -10.52 16.03
CA GLU A 56 -22.80 -10.90 17.45
C GLU A 56 -22.42 -12.36 17.69
N ALA A 57 -22.84 -13.27 16.81
CA ALA A 57 -22.49 -14.68 16.90
C ALA A 57 -21.04 -14.96 16.46
N ALA A 58 -20.51 -14.20 15.50
CA ALA A 58 -19.18 -14.43 14.92
C ALA A 58 -18.04 -13.86 15.77
N VAL A 59 -18.23 -12.71 16.41
CA VAL A 59 -17.20 -12.01 17.18
C VAL A 59 -17.46 -12.15 18.68
N PRO A 60 -16.59 -12.84 19.44
CA PRO A 60 -16.74 -12.97 20.88
C PRO A 60 -16.84 -11.60 21.58
N GLU A 61 -17.81 -11.47 22.50
CA GLU A 61 -18.14 -10.20 23.16
C GLU A 61 -16.94 -9.61 23.91
N ASN A 62 -16.13 -10.46 24.54
CA ASN A 62 -14.97 -10.02 25.34
C ASN A 62 -13.85 -9.34 24.54
N ILE A 63 -13.82 -9.49 23.21
CA ILE A 63 -12.87 -8.81 22.32
C ILE A 63 -13.54 -7.79 21.40
N ARG A 64 -14.88 -7.68 21.43
CA ARG A 64 -15.62 -6.75 20.58
C ARG A 64 -15.49 -5.33 21.15
N SER A 65 -15.08 -4.38 20.30
CA SER A 65 -15.08 -2.97 20.69
C SER A 65 -16.50 -2.48 20.95
N SER A 66 -16.73 -1.92 22.13
CA SER A 66 -17.98 -1.25 22.49
C SER A 66 -18.05 0.21 22.03
N LYS A 67 -16.94 0.75 21.50
CA LYS A 67 -16.84 2.14 21.03
C LYS A 67 -16.68 2.17 19.51
N PRO A 68 -17.33 3.14 18.83
CA PRO A 68 -17.04 3.39 17.43
C PRO A 68 -15.59 3.86 17.27
N LEU A 69 -15.02 3.66 16.08
CA LEU A 69 -13.71 4.18 15.75
C LEU A 69 -13.71 5.71 15.83
N ASN A 70 -12.70 6.28 16.49
CA ASN A 70 -12.51 7.72 16.57
C ASN A 70 -11.81 8.24 15.29
N LEU A 71 -12.58 8.35 14.21
CA LEU A 71 -12.12 8.81 12.90
C LEU A 71 -12.87 10.08 12.47
N PRO A 72 -12.26 10.93 11.62
CA PRO A 72 -12.98 12.03 10.99
C PRO A 72 -14.21 11.53 10.20
N PRO A 73 -15.21 12.39 9.98
CA PRO A 73 -16.34 12.05 9.10
C PRO A 73 -15.85 11.61 7.72
N ALA A 74 -16.55 10.64 7.12
CA ALA A 74 -16.24 10.17 5.79
C ALA A 74 -16.34 11.32 4.76
N LEU A 75 -15.35 11.39 3.87
CA LEU A 75 -15.32 12.34 2.76
C LEU A 75 -15.88 11.67 1.50
N GLY A 76 -16.48 12.47 0.60
CA GLY A 76 -16.73 12.05 -0.78
C GLY A 76 -15.42 11.88 -1.56
N GLU A 77 -15.46 11.21 -2.70
CA GLU A 77 -14.25 10.90 -3.49
C GLU A 77 -13.52 12.18 -3.94
N ALA A 78 -14.29 13.15 -4.46
CA ALA A 78 -13.74 14.43 -4.92
C ALA A 78 -13.11 15.24 -3.77
N GLN A 79 -13.73 15.20 -2.58
CA GLN A 79 -13.23 15.89 -1.39
C GLN A 79 -11.94 15.25 -0.88
N ALA A 80 -11.89 13.91 -0.83
CA ALA A 80 -10.69 13.17 -0.45
C ALA A 80 -9.51 13.46 -1.39
N LEU A 81 -9.75 13.44 -2.71
CA LEU A 81 -8.73 13.78 -3.71
C LEU A 81 -8.25 15.23 -3.60
N ALA A 82 -9.16 16.18 -3.36
CA ALA A 82 -8.78 17.58 -3.15
C ALA A 82 -7.91 17.75 -1.90
N GLY A 83 -8.27 17.09 -0.79
CA GLY A 83 -7.49 17.09 0.45
C GLY A 83 -6.09 16.50 0.27
N LEU A 84 -6.00 15.33 -0.39
CA LEU A 84 -4.71 14.70 -0.69
C LEU A 84 -3.84 15.56 -1.61
N ARG A 85 -4.42 16.26 -2.61
CA ARG A 85 -3.67 17.20 -3.45
C ARG A 85 -3.13 18.38 -2.66
N ALA A 86 -3.90 18.92 -1.72
CA ALA A 86 -3.43 20.00 -0.85
C ALA A 86 -2.26 19.55 0.03
N LEU A 87 -2.30 18.32 0.56
CA LEU A 87 -1.17 17.74 1.29
C LEU A 87 0.05 17.53 0.37
N ALA A 88 -0.16 16.92 -0.81
CA ALA A 88 0.91 16.67 -1.77
C ALA A 88 1.60 17.96 -2.25
N SER A 89 0.86 19.08 -2.35
CA SER A 89 1.43 20.39 -2.75
C SER A 89 2.43 20.98 -1.75
N GLN A 90 2.52 20.44 -0.54
CA GLN A 90 3.52 20.84 0.45
C GLN A 90 4.88 20.20 0.18
N ASN A 91 4.93 19.12 -0.62
CA ASN A 91 6.19 18.51 -1.03
C ASN A 91 6.90 19.39 -2.06
N GLN A 92 8.23 19.43 -1.97
CA GLN A 92 9.07 20.14 -2.93
C GLN A 92 9.78 19.13 -3.84
N ILE A 93 9.57 19.28 -5.15
CA ILE A 93 10.20 18.41 -6.15
C ILE A 93 11.54 19.03 -6.55
N PHE A 94 12.64 18.44 -6.08
CA PHE A 94 14.00 18.86 -6.40
C PHE A 94 14.61 17.98 -7.48
N ARG A 95 15.63 18.52 -8.16
CA ARG A 95 16.61 17.69 -8.90
C ARG A 95 17.58 17.10 -7.88
N SER A 96 17.33 15.86 -7.49
CA SER A 96 18.08 15.18 -6.44
C SER A 96 19.21 14.34 -7.03
N TYR A 97 20.47 14.77 -6.84
CA TYR A 97 21.67 14.02 -7.21
C TYR A 97 22.33 13.36 -5.99
N LEU A 98 21.53 12.97 -4.99
CA LEU A 98 22.01 12.30 -3.78
C LEU A 98 22.54 10.88 -4.09
N GLY A 99 21.97 10.21 -5.09
CA GLY A 99 22.30 8.83 -5.45
C GLY A 99 21.87 7.86 -4.36
N MET A 100 22.82 7.12 -3.78
CA MET A 100 22.56 6.19 -2.67
C MET A 100 21.51 5.12 -2.98
N GLY A 101 21.48 4.62 -4.22
CA GLY A 101 20.57 3.55 -4.65
C GLY A 101 19.26 4.04 -5.27
N TYR A 102 18.99 5.35 -5.25
CA TYR A 102 17.81 5.95 -5.88
C TYR A 102 18.23 7.01 -6.88
N TYR A 103 17.86 6.79 -8.14
CA TYR A 103 18.22 7.65 -9.25
C TYR A 103 16.96 7.96 -10.05
N ASP A 104 16.75 9.25 -10.37
CA ASP A 104 15.60 9.67 -11.16
C ASP A 104 15.68 9.07 -12.58
N CYS A 105 14.52 8.74 -13.15
CA CYS A 105 14.43 8.14 -14.48
C CYS A 105 13.17 8.57 -15.22
N ILE A 106 13.23 8.53 -16.55
CA ILE A 106 12.06 8.81 -17.38
C ILE A 106 11.27 7.52 -17.54
N THR A 107 10.18 7.36 -16.78
CA THR A 107 9.20 6.29 -17.03
C THR A 107 8.53 6.54 -18.39
N PRO A 108 8.65 5.64 -19.38
CA PRO A 108 8.02 5.84 -20.67
C PRO A 108 6.50 6.04 -20.52
N PRO A 109 5.89 7.10 -21.08
CA PRO A 109 4.47 7.39 -20.88
C PRO A 109 3.54 6.24 -21.28
N VAL A 110 3.93 5.45 -22.29
CA VAL A 110 3.19 4.25 -22.71
C VAL A 110 3.15 3.17 -21.62
N ILE A 111 4.22 3.01 -20.83
CA ILE A 111 4.28 2.07 -19.70
C ILE A 111 3.46 2.61 -18.54
N GLN A 112 3.63 3.89 -18.20
CA GLN A 112 2.85 4.52 -17.14
C GLN A 112 1.34 4.37 -17.40
N ARG A 113 0.89 4.74 -18.60
CA ARG A 113 -0.55 4.76 -18.90
C ARG A 113 -1.16 3.36 -19.02
N ASN A 114 -0.48 2.43 -19.68
CA ASN A 114 -1.08 1.15 -20.07
C ASN A 114 -0.77 0.00 -19.10
N ILE A 115 0.19 0.17 -18.19
CA ILE A 115 0.55 -0.82 -17.16
C ILE A 115 0.30 -0.25 -15.77
N PHE A 116 0.99 0.83 -15.38
CA PHE A 116 0.93 1.35 -14.00
C PHE A 116 -0.46 1.91 -13.63
N GLU A 117 -1.08 2.66 -14.53
CA GLU A 117 -2.42 3.26 -14.34
C GLU A 117 -3.57 2.35 -14.81
N ASN A 118 -3.30 1.08 -15.13
CA ASN A 118 -4.29 0.17 -15.69
C ASN A 118 -4.67 -0.97 -14.72
N PRO A 119 -5.91 -1.03 -14.22
CA PRO A 119 -6.33 -2.04 -13.25
C PRO A 119 -6.19 -3.47 -13.75
N ALA A 120 -6.24 -3.72 -15.06
CA ALA A 120 -6.01 -5.06 -15.61
C ALA A 120 -4.63 -5.64 -15.23
N TRP A 121 -3.65 -4.78 -14.93
CA TRP A 121 -2.29 -5.19 -14.55
C TRP A 121 -2.06 -5.23 -13.04
N TYR A 122 -2.66 -4.33 -12.26
CA TYR A 122 -2.38 -4.22 -10.82
C TYR A 122 -3.44 -4.84 -9.90
N THR A 123 -4.61 -5.23 -10.43
CA THR A 123 -5.66 -5.89 -9.62
C THR A 123 -5.49 -7.40 -9.47
N PRO A 124 -4.98 -8.17 -10.45
CA PRO A 124 -4.72 -9.58 -10.25
C PRO A 124 -3.62 -9.81 -9.22
N TYR A 125 -3.73 -10.89 -8.45
CA TYR A 125 -2.72 -11.27 -7.46
C TYR A 125 -1.71 -12.28 -8.02
N THR A 126 -0.95 -12.92 -7.13
CA THR A 126 0.03 -13.96 -7.44
C THR A 126 -0.51 -14.96 -8.47
N PRO A 127 0.27 -15.32 -9.50
CA PRO A 127 -0.15 -16.20 -10.58
C PRO A 127 -0.23 -17.68 -10.16
N TYR A 128 -1.05 -18.01 -9.14
CA TYR A 128 -1.30 -19.39 -8.71
C TYR A 128 -2.02 -20.24 -9.78
N GLN A 129 -2.78 -19.60 -10.66
CA GLN A 129 -3.46 -20.24 -11.80
C GLN A 129 -2.77 -19.78 -13.08
N ALA A 130 -1.79 -20.56 -13.54
CA ALA A 130 -0.86 -20.15 -14.59
C ALA A 130 -1.57 -19.93 -15.94
N GLU A 131 -2.56 -20.73 -16.27
CA GLU A 131 -3.30 -20.75 -17.55
C GLU A 131 -4.00 -19.42 -17.83
N ILE A 132 -4.49 -18.76 -16.77
CA ILE A 132 -5.15 -17.44 -16.84
C ILE A 132 -4.21 -16.30 -16.44
N SER A 133 -2.90 -16.56 -16.40
CA SER A 133 -1.89 -15.62 -15.91
C SER A 133 -0.67 -15.46 -16.83
N GLN A 134 -0.72 -16.05 -18.02
CA GLN A 134 0.43 -16.09 -18.94
C GLN A 134 1.01 -14.71 -19.26
N GLY A 135 0.16 -13.68 -19.45
CA GLY A 135 0.66 -12.33 -19.76
C GLY A 135 1.63 -11.74 -18.73
N ARG A 136 1.34 -11.91 -17.42
CA ARG A 136 2.26 -11.42 -16.37
C ARG A 136 3.42 -12.39 -16.11
N LEU A 137 3.20 -13.69 -16.27
CA LEU A 137 4.27 -14.69 -16.17
C LEU A 137 5.34 -14.48 -17.24
N GLU A 138 4.94 -14.17 -18.47
CA GLU A 138 5.85 -13.83 -19.55
C GLU A 138 6.65 -12.54 -19.25
N MET A 139 5.99 -11.50 -18.71
CA MET A 139 6.70 -10.28 -18.29
C MET A 139 7.70 -10.53 -17.15
N LEU A 140 7.38 -11.42 -16.20
CA LEU A 140 8.31 -11.82 -15.15
C LEU A 140 9.48 -12.65 -15.70
N LEU A 141 9.23 -13.50 -16.70
CA LEU A 141 10.29 -14.21 -17.41
C LEU A 141 11.21 -13.23 -18.14
N ASN A 142 10.66 -12.21 -18.82
CA ASN A 142 11.45 -11.15 -19.44
C ASN A 142 12.31 -10.39 -18.43
N PHE A 143 11.77 -10.12 -17.23
CA PHE A 143 12.55 -9.54 -16.13
C PHE A 143 13.71 -10.46 -15.71
N GLN A 144 13.46 -11.76 -15.54
CA GLN A 144 14.51 -12.73 -15.19
C GLN A 144 15.59 -12.80 -16.27
N THR A 145 15.20 -12.88 -17.54
CA THR A 145 16.13 -12.89 -18.67
C THR A 145 16.97 -11.62 -18.70
N MET A 146 16.36 -10.44 -18.55
CA MET A 146 17.06 -9.16 -18.50
C MET A 146 18.10 -9.13 -17.35
N VAL A 147 17.73 -9.60 -16.15
CA VAL A 147 18.66 -9.66 -15.01
C VAL A 147 19.81 -10.65 -15.28
N CYS A 148 19.53 -11.84 -15.82
CA CYS A 148 20.58 -12.81 -16.19
C CYS A 148 21.53 -12.23 -17.24
N GLU A 149 21.02 -11.60 -18.30
CA GLU A 149 21.85 -11.03 -19.38
C GLU A 149 22.72 -9.87 -18.89
N LEU A 150 22.19 -8.99 -18.03
CA LEU A 150 22.94 -7.85 -17.48
C LEU A 150 24.00 -8.27 -16.45
N THR A 151 23.72 -9.31 -15.65
CA THR A 151 24.63 -9.76 -14.58
C THR A 151 25.59 -10.86 -15.03
N GLY A 152 25.30 -11.54 -16.13
CA GLY A 152 26.03 -12.71 -16.60
C GLY A 152 25.84 -13.96 -15.73
N LEU A 153 24.86 -13.96 -14.81
CA LEU A 153 24.54 -15.11 -13.95
C LEU A 153 23.50 -16.01 -14.61
N GLU A 154 23.52 -17.29 -14.23
CA GLU A 154 22.69 -18.33 -14.86
C GLU A 154 21.20 -18.22 -14.51
N VAL A 155 20.86 -17.76 -13.30
CA VAL A 155 19.49 -17.76 -12.78
C VAL A 155 19.19 -16.46 -12.02
N ALA A 156 18.02 -15.90 -12.26
CA ALA A 156 17.43 -14.81 -11.50
C ALA A 156 16.01 -15.18 -11.03
N ASN A 157 15.60 -14.62 -9.90
CA ASN A 157 14.22 -14.77 -9.42
C ASN A 157 13.30 -13.68 -10.00
N ALA A 158 12.00 -13.75 -9.66
CA ALA A 158 10.99 -12.79 -10.11
C ALA A 158 10.85 -11.57 -9.17
N SER A 159 11.99 -10.98 -8.74
CA SER A 159 12.15 -9.85 -7.81
C SER A 159 12.26 -10.18 -6.31
N LEU A 160 12.76 -9.19 -5.56
CA LEU A 160 12.75 -9.08 -4.09
C LEU A 160 12.26 -7.68 -3.69
N LEU A 161 12.18 -7.38 -2.40
CA LEU A 161 11.57 -6.15 -1.88
C LEU A 161 12.38 -4.88 -2.22
N ASP A 162 13.69 -4.89 -1.94
CA ASP A 162 14.62 -3.78 -2.19
C ASP A 162 16.08 -4.29 -2.23
N GLU A 163 17.03 -3.42 -2.61
CA GLU A 163 18.46 -3.76 -2.65
C GLU A 163 19.01 -4.18 -1.26
N PRO A 164 18.79 -3.42 -0.16
CA PRO A 164 19.28 -3.81 1.17
C PRO A 164 18.83 -5.20 1.63
N THR A 165 17.57 -5.55 1.40
CA THR A 165 17.02 -6.87 1.76
C THR A 165 17.51 -7.96 0.81
N ALA A 166 17.68 -7.68 -0.48
CA ALA A 166 18.30 -8.61 -1.41
C ALA A 166 19.76 -8.95 -1.04
N ALA A 167 20.54 -7.96 -0.62
CA ALA A 167 21.89 -8.18 -0.11
C ALA A 167 21.91 -9.05 1.16
N ALA A 168 20.94 -8.86 2.06
CA ALA A 168 20.79 -9.71 3.23
C ALA A 168 20.36 -11.15 2.88
N GLU A 169 19.49 -11.35 1.89
CA GLU A 169 19.17 -12.68 1.36
C GLU A 169 20.39 -13.36 0.74
N ALA A 170 21.23 -12.60 0.02
CA ALA A 170 22.50 -13.10 -0.52
C ALA A 170 23.45 -13.55 0.61
N MET A 171 23.62 -12.75 1.66
CA MET A 171 24.36 -13.14 2.86
C MET A 171 23.82 -14.45 3.46
N MET A 172 22.49 -14.56 3.59
CA MET A 172 21.86 -15.77 4.14
C MET A 172 22.03 -16.99 3.22
N LEU A 173 22.01 -16.80 1.90
CA LEU A 173 22.32 -17.86 0.95
C LEU A 173 23.77 -18.34 1.14
N CYS A 174 24.75 -17.43 1.14
CA CYS A 174 26.16 -17.76 1.40
C CYS A 174 26.34 -18.50 2.74
N HIS A 175 25.65 -18.05 3.79
CA HIS A 175 25.73 -18.67 5.11
C HIS A 175 25.19 -20.11 5.12
N ARG A 176 24.16 -20.42 4.31
CA ARG A 176 23.56 -21.76 4.24
C ARG A 176 24.36 -22.74 3.39
N VAL A 177 25.03 -22.27 2.35
CA VAL A 177 25.76 -23.14 1.39
C VAL A 177 27.24 -23.31 1.72
N LYS A 178 27.78 -22.58 2.71
CA LYS A 178 29.18 -22.70 3.09
C LYS A 178 29.50 -24.11 3.64
N ASP A 179 30.63 -24.66 3.22
CA ASP A 179 31.14 -25.94 3.74
C ASP A 179 31.89 -25.77 5.08
N ALA A 180 32.29 -24.54 5.43
CA ALA A 180 33.09 -24.27 6.62
C ALA A 180 32.25 -24.18 7.91
N GLU A 181 32.37 -25.22 8.74
CA GLU A 181 31.91 -25.19 10.12
C GLU A 181 32.66 -24.09 10.92
N GLY A 182 31.94 -23.36 11.77
CA GLY A 182 32.53 -22.36 12.68
C GLY A 182 32.87 -20.97 12.09
N THR A 183 32.80 -20.77 10.77
CA THR A 183 32.98 -19.41 10.20
C THR A 183 31.68 -18.61 10.27
N HIS A 184 31.61 -17.61 11.14
CA HIS A 184 30.41 -16.78 11.35
C HIS A 184 30.57 -15.34 10.86
N VAL A 185 31.70 -15.00 10.23
CA VAL A 185 31.97 -13.64 9.75
C VAL A 185 31.52 -13.51 8.29
N PHE A 186 30.75 -12.46 7.99
CA PHE A 186 30.42 -12.03 6.64
C PHE A 186 31.00 -10.64 6.39
N PHE A 187 31.78 -10.50 5.34
CA PHE A 187 32.42 -9.23 4.98
C PHE A 187 31.48 -8.36 4.14
N VAL A 188 31.44 -7.05 4.43
CA VAL A 188 30.71 -6.04 3.65
C VAL A 188 31.65 -4.87 3.39
N SER A 189 31.77 -4.43 2.13
CA SER A 189 32.58 -3.25 1.85
C SER A 189 32.00 -1.99 2.49
N ASP A 190 32.86 -1.13 3.04
CA ASP A 190 32.49 0.19 3.54
C ASP A 190 32.02 1.16 2.42
N THR A 191 32.27 0.81 1.16
CA THR A 191 31.81 1.56 -0.02
C THR A 191 30.38 1.23 -0.45
N CYS A 192 29.76 0.19 0.13
CA CYS A 192 28.35 -0.10 -0.10
C CYS A 192 27.44 1.01 0.42
N HIS A 193 26.20 1.07 -0.07
CA HIS A 193 25.24 2.04 0.45
C HIS A 193 25.00 1.83 1.95
N PRO A 194 24.96 2.92 2.76
CA PRO A 194 24.90 2.80 4.22
C PRO A 194 23.62 2.08 4.69
N ARG A 195 22.51 2.22 3.95
CA ARG A 195 21.27 1.48 4.23
C ARG A 195 21.43 -0.02 4.00
N THR A 196 22.14 -0.42 2.96
CA THR A 196 22.48 -1.83 2.68
C THR A 196 23.28 -2.42 3.83
N ILE A 197 24.33 -1.72 4.29
CA ILE A 197 25.16 -2.18 5.43
C ILE A 197 24.32 -2.37 6.69
N GLU A 198 23.45 -1.40 7.02
CA GLU A 198 22.64 -1.46 8.25
C GLU A 198 21.57 -2.57 8.22
N VAL A 199 20.94 -2.80 7.07
CA VAL A 199 19.96 -3.90 6.92
C VAL A 199 20.65 -5.26 7.02
N VAL A 200 21.82 -5.42 6.38
CA VAL A 200 22.62 -6.65 6.47
C VAL A 200 23.03 -6.92 7.92
N LYS A 201 23.56 -5.93 8.65
CA LYS A 201 23.86 -6.05 10.09
C LYS A 201 22.65 -6.45 10.93
N THR A 202 21.50 -5.83 10.66
CA THR A 202 20.27 -6.10 11.41
C THR A 202 19.82 -7.55 11.22
N ARG A 203 19.87 -8.06 9.98
CA ARG A 203 19.52 -9.45 9.65
C ARG A 203 20.54 -10.44 10.23
N ALA A 204 21.83 -10.10 10.14
CA ALA A 204 22.92 -10.92 10.66
C ALA A 204 22.81 -11.16 12.18
N LYS A 205 22.42 -10.12 12.93
CA LYS A 205 22.25 -10.19 14.39
C LYS A 205 21.29 -11.29 14.84
N ALA A 206 20.19 -11.50 14.11
CA ALA A 206 19.20 -12.54 14.46
C ALA A 206 19.74 -13.97 14.28
N LEU A 207 20.80 -14.13 13.47
CA LEU A 207 21.41 -15.41 13.13
C LEU A 207 22.77 -15.62 13.80
N GLY A 208 23.24 -14.67 14.62
CA GLY A 208 24.57 -14.72 15.21
C GLY A 208 25.71 -14.63 14.19
N ILE A 209 25.46 -14.01 13.04
CA ILE A 209 26.48 -13.75 12.02
C ILE A 209 27.19 -12.44 12.38
N GLU A 210 28.51 -12.49 12.49
CA GLU A 210 29.36 -11.31 12.67
C GLU A 210 29.53 -10.59 11.34
N ILE A 211 29.36 -9.26 11.32
CA ILE A 211 29.59 -8.45 10.12
C ILE A 211 30.90 -7.69 10.26
N ALA A 212 31.85 -7.98 9.37
CA ALA A 212 33.08 -7.21 9.22
C ALA A 212 32.89 -6.17 8.12
N VAL A 213 32.93 -4.88 8.47
CA VAL A 213 32.85 -3.78 7.49
C VAL A 213 34.24 -3.18 7.28
N GLY A 214 34.68 -3.02 6.03
CA GLY A 214 35.97 -2.39 5.74
C GLY A 214 36.26 -2.17 4.25
N ASP A 215 37.46 -1.66 3.96
CA ASP A 215 37.94 -1.49 2.60
C ASP A 215 38.22 -2.85 1.97
N PHE A 216 37.54 -3.15 0.86
CA PHE A 216 37.68 -4.41 0.14
C PHE A 216 39.08 -4.63 -0.44
N ARG A 217 39.88 -3.56 -0.61
CA ARG A 217 41.25 -3.65 -1.15
C ARG A 217 42.29 -4.04 -0.10
N ALA A 218 41.97 -3.80 1.17
CA ALA A 218 42.85 -4.13 2.29
C ALA A 218 42.50 -5.49 2.94
N PHE A 219 41.46 -6.16 2.44
CA PHE A 219 41.02 -7.45 2.95
C PHE A 219 42.03 -8.55 2.56
N GLN A 220 42.64 -9.18 3.56
CA GLN A 220 43.56 -10.33 3.43
C GLN A 220 42.84 -11.64 3.70
#